data_AF-A0A2M8E8E0-F1
#
_entry.id   AF-A0A2M8E8E0-F1
#
_cell.length_a   1.000
_cell.length_b   1.000
_cell.length_c   1.000
_cell.angle_alpha   90.00
_cell.angle_beta   90.00
_cell.angle_gamma   90.00
#
_symmetry.space_group_name_H-M   'P 1'
#
loop_
_entity.id
_entity.type
_entity.pdbx_description
1 polymer ?
#
loop_
_entity_poly.entity_id
_entity_poly.type
_entity_poly.pdbx_seq_one_letter_code
_entity_poly.pdbx_strand_id
1 'polypeptide(L)'
;MSKVNWCDRTMLLGPYYCLVTTHEQFKQELKRLGIAKRDWPDYRPQQDATCYPLENQDGKSAFIVAIRNWQGRNPVEVAGLLVHEATHVMQHTMRIIGENEPSSEFEAYMMQNISANLMQAFVEQTL
;
A
#
# COMPACT_ATOMS: atom_id res chain seq x y z
N MET A 1 -37.80 -5.96 22.48
CA MET A 1 -36.67 -5.06 22.75
C MET A 1 -36.03 -4.72 21.41
N SER A 2 -36.03 -3.46 20.98
CA SER A 2 -35.32 -3.07 19.75
C SER A 2 -33.82 -3.20 20.00
N LYS A 3 -33.11 -3.90 19.11
CA LYS A 3 -31.65 -3.98 19.14
C LYS A 3 -31.11 -2.58 18.84
N VAL A 4 -30.37 -2.00 19.78
CA VAL A 4 -29.60 -0.78 19.54
C VAL A 4 -28.34 -1.19 18.78
N ASN A 5 -28.10 -0.57 17.63
CA ASN A 5 -26.87 -0.76 16.86
C ASN A 5 -25.84 0.27 17.33
N TRP A 6 -24.65 -0.20 17.68
CA TRP A 6 -23.51 0.65 18.02
C TRP A 6 -22.74 1.03 16.75
N CYS A 7 -22.28 2.28 16.68
CA CYS A 7 -21.58 2.81 15.50
C CYS A 7 -20.10 2.38 15.48
N ASP A 8 -19.60 2.11 14.28
CA ASP A 8 -18.18 1.96 14.00
C ASP A 8 -17.47 3.32 14.24
N ARG A 9 -16.29 3.28 14.87
CA ARG A 9 -15.45 4.46 15.17
C ARG A 9 -14.27 4.58 14.22
N THR A 10 -14.24 3.81 13.14
CA THR A 10 -13.23 3.90 12.08
C THR A 10 -13.21 5.32 11.51
N MET A 11 -12.11 6.05 11.75
CA MET A 11 -11.99 7.46 11.37
C MET A 11 -11.64 7.66 9.89
N LEU A 12 -10.94 6.70 9.27
CA LEU A 12 -10.59 6.78 7.85
C LEU A 12 -10.58 5.38 7.22
N LEU A 13 -11.35 5.23 6.15
CA LEU A 13 -11.22 4.12 5.20
C LEU A 13 -10.43 4.64 3.98
N GLY A 14 -9.11 4.49 4.03
CA GLY A 14 -8.23 4.84 2.92
C GLY A 14 -8.33 3.85 1.76
N PRO A 15 -7.67 4.14 0.62
CA PRO A 15 -7.58 3.22 -0.49
C PRO A 15 -6.91 1.90 -0.08
N TYR A 16 -7.28 0.79 -0.72
CA TYR A 16 -6.65 -0.50 -0.47
C TYR A 16 -5.19 -0.50 -0.90
N TYR A 17 -4.32 -1.20 -0.17
CA TYR A 17 -2.95 -1.44 -0.60
C TYR A 17 -2.49 -2.86 -0.26
N CYS A 18 -1.50 -3.37 -0.99
CA CYS A 18 -0.86 -4.64 -0.71
C CYS A 18 0.64 -4.60 -1.01
N LEU A 19 1.39 -5.53 -0.42
CA LEU A 19 2.78 -5.79 -0.74
C LEU A 19 2.90 -6.98 -1.69
N VAL A 20 3.75 -6.88 -2.71
CA VAL A 20 4.19 -7.99 -3.55
C VAL A 20 5.72 -8.09 -3.55
N THR A 21 6.23 -9.32 -3.54
CA THR A 21 7.66 -9.62 -3.52
C THR A 21 8.15 -10.25 -4.83
N THR A 22 7.22 -10.55 -5.74
CA THR A 22 7.48 -11.17 -7.05
C THR A 22 6.72 -10.48 -8.17
N HIS A 23 7.20 -10.65 -9.40
CA HIS A 23 6.53 -10.11 -10.59
C HIS A 23 5.22 -10.84 -10.89
N GLU A 24 5.14 -12.12 -10.53
CA GLU A 24 3.98 -12.97 -10.69
C GLU A 24 2.82 -12.50 -9.80
N GLN A 25 3.09 -12.23 -8.52
CA GLN A 25 2.12 -11.64 -7.60
C GLN A 25 1.64 -10.28 -8.10
N PHE A 26 2.55 -9.42 -8.59
CA PHE A 26 2.17 -8.14 -9.18
C PHE A 26 1.14 -8.28 -10.30
N LYS A 27 1.38 -9.21 -11.24
CA LYS A 27 0.44 -9.49 -12.33
C LYS A 27 -0.88 -10.10 -11.83
N GLN A 28 -0.84 -10.95 -10.81
CA GLN A 28 -2.05 -11.55 -10.23
C GLN A 28 -2.94 -10.48 -9.59
N GLU A 29 -2.34 -9.56 -8.84
CA GLU A 29 -3.07 -8.47 -8.18
C GLU A 29 -3.64 -7.46 -9.19
N LEU A 30 -2.91 -7.11 -10.25
CA LEU A 30 -3.46 -6.29 -11.34
C LEU A 30 -4.71 -6.93 -11.98
N LYS A 31 -4.71 -8.26 -12.16
CA LYS A 31 -5.91 -8.99 -12.63
C LYS A 31 -7.03 -8.96 -11.59
N ARG A 32 -6.72 -9.22 -10.32
CA ARG A 32 -7.70 -9.26 -9.21
C ARG A 32 -8.39 -7.91 -9.02
N LEU A 33 -7.65 -6.81 -9.19
CA LEU A 33 -8.16 -5.44 -9.14
C LEU A 33 -8.95 -5.04 -10.40
N GLY A 34 -8.99 -5.89 -11.43
CA GLY A 34 -9.73 -5.62 -12.66
C GLY A 34 -9.08 -4.55 -13.55
N ILE A 35 -7.76 -4.30 -13.40
CA ILE A 35 -7.03 -3.35 -14.23
C ILE A 35 -6.87 -3.94 -15.64
N ALA A 36 -7.32 -3.22 -16.66
CA ALA A 36 -7.21 -3.69 -18.03
C ALA A 36 -5.74 -3.82 -18.43
N LYS A 37 -5.40 -4.89 -19.17
CA LYS A 37 -4.01 -5.25 -19.49
C LYS A 37 -3.23 -4.13 -20.21
N ARG A 38 -3.92 -3.28 -20.99
CA ARG A 38 -3.33 -2.12 -21.67
C ARG A 38 -2.89 -1.00 -20.71
N ASP A 39 -3.48 -0.98 -19.52
CA ASP A 39 -3.25 0.02 -18.47
C ASP A 39 -2.32 -0.54 -17.37
N TRP A 40 -1.72 -1.71 -17.61
CA TRP A 40 -0.75 -2.28 -16.68
C TRP A 40 0.51 -1.44 -16.67
N PRO A 41 0.95 -0.93 -15.51
CA PRO A 41 2.18 -0.17 -15.43
C PRO A 41 3.37 -1.08 -15.74
N ASP A 42 4.39 -0.49 -16.36
CA ASP A 42 5.67 -1.16 -16.54
C ASP A 42 6.25 -1.52 -15.17
N TYR A 43 6.46 -2.81 -14.95
CA TYR A 43 7.11 -3.28 -13.74
C TYR A 43 8.58 -2.89 -13.78
N ARG A 44 8.94 -1.81 -13.08
CA ARG A 44 10.27 -1.19 -13.14
C ARG A 44 11.31 -2.08 -12.48
N PRO A 45 12.18 -2.77 -13.24
CA PRO A 45 13.07 -3.78 -12.66
C PRO A 45 14.29 -3.21 -11.95
N GLN A 46 14.59 -1.94 -12.22
CA GLN A 46 15.82 -1.26 -11.82
C GLN A 46 15.69 -0.59 -10.43
N GLN A 47 14.49 -0.55 -9.85
CA GLN A 47 14.26 -0.01 -8.52
C GLN A 47 14.04 -1.14 -7.52
N ASP A 48 14.62 -0.99 -6.34
CA ASP A 48 14.57 -2.00 -5.27
C ASP A 48 13.17 -2.09 -4.63
N ALA A 49 12.44 -0.98 -4.62
CA ALA A 49 11.04 -0.92 -4.25
C ALA A 49 10.30 0.12 -5.10
N THR A 50 8.98 -0.04 -5.23
CA THR A 50 8.13 0.92 -5.96
C THR A 50 6.67 0.80 -5.50
N CYS A 51 6.04 1.93 -5.21
CA CYS A 51 4.60 2.07 -5.02
C CYS A 51 3.91 2.39 -6.34
N TYR A 52 2.99 1.53 -6.76
CA TYR A 52 2.17 1.69 -7.96
C TYR A 52 0.77 2.17 -7.55
N PRO A 53 0.44 3.46 -7.70
CA PRO A 53 -0.94 3.92 -7.60
C PRO A 53 -1.74 3.38 -8.78
N LEU A 54 -2.88 2.79 -8.50
CA LEU A 54 -3.78 2.18 -9.45
C LEU A 54 -5.19 2.73 -9.25
N GLU A 55 -5.94 2.81 -10.34
CA GLU A 55 -7.34 3.16 -10.33
C GLU A 55 -8.08 2.16 -11.22
N ASN A 56 -9.15 1.58 -10.68
CA ASN A 56 -9.99 0.68 -11.48
C ASN A 56 -10.98 1.47 -12.34
N GLN A 57 -11.75 0.77 -13.20
CA GLN A 57 -12.73 1.42 -14.07
C GLN A 57 -13.87 2.13 -13.33
N ASP A 58 -14.09 1.81 -12.05
CA ASP A 58 -15.11 2.43 -11.19
C ASP A 58 -14.56 3.66 -10.43
N GLY A 59 -13.31 4.10 -10.72
CA GLY A 59 -12.66 5.20 -10.02
C GLY A 59 -12.18 4.86 -8.61
N LYS A 60 -12.13 3.57 -8.23
CA LYS A 60 -11.62 3.14 -6.94
C LYS A 60 -10.10 3.05 -6.99
N SER A 61 -9.44 3.78 -6.11
CA SER A 61 -7.98 3.75 -5.98
C SER A 61 -7.51 2.54 -5.18
N ALA A 62 -6.37 1.99 -5.58
CA ALA A 62 -5.61 1.00 -4.83
C ALA A 62 -4.11 1.23 -5.04
N PHE A 63 -3.27 0.65 -4.17
CA PHE A 63 -1.83 0.70 -4.30
C PHE A 63 -1.24 -0.71 -4.31
N ILE A 64 -0.26 -0.95 -5.17
CA ILE A 64 0.60 -2.12 -5.04
C ILE A 64 1.99 -1.63 -4.69
N VAL A 65 2.49 -1.99 -3.50
CA VAL A 65 3.89 -1.81 -3.14
C VAL A 65 4.64 -3.05 -3.59
N ALA A 66 5.64 -2.88 -4.45
CA ALA A 66 6.52 -3.97 -4.88
C ALA A 66 7.90 -3.80 -4.25
N ILE A 67 8.47 -4.88 -3.73
CA ILE A 67 9.86 -4.95 -3.29
C ILE A 67 10.58 -6.09 -4.00
N ARG A 68 11.86 -5.88 -4.34
CA ARG A 68 12.69 -6.84 -5.06
C ARG A 68 14.08 -6.94 -4.45
N ASN A 69 14.82 -7.96 -4.87
CA ASN A 69 16.23 -8.17 -4.49
C ASN A 69 16.46 -8.13 -2.97
N TRP A 70 15.46 -8.47 -2.17
CA TRP A 70 15.49 -8.38 -0.72
C TRP A 70 16.21 -9.58 -0.10
N GLN A 71 16.33 -10.70 -0.84
CA GLN A 71 16.99 -11.90 -0.37
C GLN A 71 18.46 -11.61 -0.03
N GLY A 72 18.83 -11.87 1.22
CA GLY A 72 20.19 -11.63 1.73
C GLY A 72 20.49 -10.16 2.08
N ARG A 73 19.54 -9.23 1.93
CA ARG A 73 19.70 -7.85 2.43
C ARG A 73 19.62 -7.80 3.94
N ASN A 74 20.19 -6.73 4.51
CA ASN A 74 20.01 -6.43 5.91
C ASN A 74 18.51 -6.15 6.18
N PRO A 75 17.89 -6.77 7.19
CA PRO A 75 16.49 -6.51 7.53
C PRO A 75 16.15 -5.03 7.74
N VAL A 76 17.10 -4.23 8.24
CA VAL A 76 16.94 -2.77 8.41
C VAL A 76 16.87 -2.06 7.06
N GLU A 77 17.62 -2.50 6.05
CA GLU A 77 17.54 -1.94 4.69
C GLU A 77 16.18 -2.25 4.06
N VAL A 78 15.69 -3.48 4.23
CA VAL A 78 14.34 -3.86 3.79
C VAL A 78 13.29 -3.01 4.48
N ALA A 79 13.36 -2.87 5.81
CA ALA A 79 12.47 -2.00 6.57
C ALA A 79 12.52 -0.54 6.07
N GLY A 80 13.71 -0.03 5.75
CA GLY A 80 13.91 1.30 5.18
C GLY A 80 13.22 1.47 3.82
N LEU A 81 13.33 0.49 2.92
CA LEU A 81 12.61 0.50 1.64
C LEU A 81 11.09 0.47 1.84
N LEU A 82 10.58 -0.35 2.76
CA LEU A 82 9.15 -0.41 3.05
C LEU A 82 8.61 0.90 3.64
N VAL A 83 9.38 1.57 4.52
CA VAL A 83 9.03 2.90 5.04
C VAL A 83 9.02 3.94 3.93
N HIS A 84 9.99 3.90 3.00
CA HIS A 84 10.02 4.79 1.84
C HIS A 84 8.75 4.65 0.99
N GLU A 85 8.36 3.42 0.66
CA GLU A 85 7.15 3.18 -0.12
C GLU A 85 5.87 3.48 0.69
N ALA A 86 5.87 3.27 2.01
CA ALA A 86 4.77 3.69 2.89
C ALA A 86 4.54 5.21 2.82
N THR A 87 5.62 6.00 2.71
CA THR A 87 5.52 7.45 2.50
C THR A 87 4.77 7.78 1.21
N HIS A 88 5.04 7.07 0.11
CA HIS A 88 4.31 7.28 -1.14
C HIS A 88 2.83 6.91 -1.01
N VAL A 89 2.50 5.78 -0.36
CA VAL A 89 1.11 5.38 -0.09
C VAL A 89 0.39 6.46 0.73
N MET A 90 1.01 6.96 1.81
CA MET A 90 0.45 8.03 2.62
C MET A 90 0.21 9.29 1.78
N GLN A 91 1.23 9.77 1.06
CA GLN A 91 1.12 10.99 0.26
C GLN A 91 0.03 10.88 -0.81
N HIS A 92 -0.09 9.74 -1.51
CA HIS A 92 -1.16 9.52 -2.46
C HIS A 92 -2.53 9.46 -1.79
N THR A 93 -2.62 8.82 -0.61
CA THR A 93 -3.86 8.78 0.17
C THR A 93 -4.32 10.17 0.56
N MET A 94 -3.43 11.03 1.06
CA MET A 94 -3.74 12.43 1.39
C MET A 94 -4.28 13.19 0.17
N ARG A 95 -3.64 13.04 -0.99
CA ARG A 95 -4.11 13.66 -2.24
C ARG A 95 -5.50 13.18 -2.65
N ILE A 96 -5.80 11.88 -2.50
CA ILE A 96 -7.10 11.30 -2.85
C ILE A 96 -8.20 11.83 -1.94
N ILE A 97 -7.94 11.96 -0.64
CA ILE A 97 -8.94 12.45 0.33
C ILE A 97 -9.03 13.98 0.38
N GLY A 98 -8.16 14.68 -0.37
CA GLY A 98 -8.11 16.15 -0.39
C GLY A 98 -7.50 16.78 0.86
N GLU A 99 -6.75 16.01 1.65
CA GLU A 99 -6.06 16.49 2.84
C GLU A 99 -4.72 17.12 2.46
N ASN A 100 -4.51 18.38 2.85
CA ASN A 100 -3.32 19.16 2.50
C ASN A 100 -2.55 19.65 3.74
N GLU A 101 -3.19 19.70 4.91
CA GLU A 101 -2.60 20.15 6.17
C GLU A 101 -2.98 19.16 7.28
N PRO A 102 -2.58 17.88 7.17
CA PRO A 102 -2.88 16.89 8.19
C PRO A 102 -2.24 17.28 9.53
N SER A 103 -2.89 16.91 10.63
CA SER A 103 -2.26 17.06 11.95
C SER A 103 -1.05 16.13 12.08
N SER A 104 -0.07 16.52 12.90
CA SER A 104 1.13 15.71 13.15
C SER A 104 0.79 14.30 13.66
N GLU A 105 -0.25 14.17 14.48
CA GLU A 105 -0.72 12.88 14.98
C GLU A 105 -1.34 12.03 13.86
N PHE A 106 -2.13 12.64 12.97
CA PHE A 106 -2.73 11.93 11.85
C PHE A 106 -1.67 11.37 10.90
N GLU A 107 -0.65 12.17 10.57
CA GLU A 107 0.50 11.71 9.77
C GLU A 107 1.26 10.59 10.48
N ALA A 108 1.55 10.75 11.77
CA ALA A 108 2.28 9.77 12.56
C ALA A 108 1.55 8.42 12.61
N TYR A 109 0.24 8.43 12.92
CA TYR A 109 -0.56 7.21 12.93
C TYR A 109 -0.69 6.57 11.54
N MET A 110 -0.84 7.37 10.48
CA MET A 110 -0.93 6.84 9.12
C MET A 110 0.39 6.18 8.70
N MET A 111 1.53 6.84 8.92
CA MET A 111 2.85 6.27 8.65
C MET A 111 3.12 5.01 9.47
N GLN A 112 2.81 5.03 10.78
CA GLN A 112 2.98 3.87 11.64
C GLN A 112 2.17 2.68 11.12
N ASN A 113 0.89 2.88 10.82
CA ASN A 113 0.02 1.80 10.37
C ASN A 113 0.44 1.23 9.01
N ILE A 114 0.70 2.09 8.01
CA ILE A 114 1.08 1.61 6.67
C ILE A 114 2.43 0.88 6.73
N SER A 115 3.44 1.47 7.38
CA SER A 115 4.76 0.85 7.46
C SER A 115 4.73 -0.48 8.22
N ALA A 116 4.04 -0.55 9.37
CA ALA A 116 3.89 -1.78 10.13
C ALA A 116 3.15 -2.87 9.32
N ASN A 117 2.08 -2.51 8.60
CA ASN A 117 1.35 -3.45 7.75
C ASN A 117 2.22 -3.98 6.60
N LEU A 118 3.02 -3.13 5.96
CA LEU A 118 3.94 -3.57 4.91
C LEU A 118 5.06 -4.47 5.47
N MET A 119 5.62 -4.15 6.64
CA MET A 119 6.61 -5.02 7.29
C MET A 119 6.02 -6.37 7.69
N GLN A 120 4.80 -6.37 8.23
CA GLN A 120 4.10 -7.60 8.59
C GLN A 120 3.80 -8.45 7.35
N ALA A 121 3.27 -7.85 6.28
CA ALA A 121 3.04 -8.52 5.01
C ALA A 121 4.34 -9.07 4.40
N PHE A 122 5.46 -8.35 4.55
CA PHE A 122 6.76 -8.85 4.10
C PHE A 122 7.17 -10.09 4.88
N VAL A 123 7.08 -10.05 6.21
CA VAL A 123 7.39 -11.20 7.08
C VAL A 123 6.54 -12.42 6.70
N GLU A 124 5.22 -12.25 6.55
CA GLU A 124 4.30 -13.34 6.19
C GLU A 124 4.54 -13.96 4.82
N GLN A 125 5.14 -13.20 3.89
CA GLN A 125 5.44 -13.67 2.54
C GLN A 125 6.83 -14.31 2.41
N THR A 126 7.73 -14.10 3.38
CA THR A 126 9.17 -14.36 3.21
C THR A 126 9.80 -15.21 4.30
N LEU A 127 9.13 -15.41 5.44
CA LEU A 127 9.52 -16.34 6.51
C LEU A 127 8.63 -17.59 6.50
#